data_AF-A0A076H1J2-F1
#
_entry.id   AF-A0A076H1J2-F1
#
_cell.length_a   1.000
_cell.length_b   1.000
_cell.length_c   1.000
_cell.angle_alpha   90.00
_cell.angle_beta   90.00
_cell.angle_gamma   90.00
#
_symmetry.space_group_name_H-M   'P 1'
#
loop_
_entity.id
_entity.type
_entity.pdbx_description
1 polymer ?
#
loop_
_entity_poly.entity_id
_entity_poly.type
_entity_poly.pdbx_seq_one_letter_code
_entity_poly.pdbx_strand_id
1 'polypeptide(L)'
;MGLILFWIPSYLISLIHVDWLARREVERTQKATEWVVFAVTFCGRAFCLPFAAGILFFQGWRLDPILQFGVFLLGAGVIAETSKSSFNDLEQNRQFASAHRSETGGSRTSAMTLRVQDRVWLWAVLHATLPLVSFYYAFTRRTITPFLWDIIIRVIVVVLSNGLVYLLVGLLGGWLPDSALSAVNPWLIVAFGFVLLLLNWLLAVLAARHGIMKAKSYARLKLGMQS
;
A
#
# COMPACT_ATOMS: atom_id res chain seq x y z
N MET A 1 -18.15 -7.73 11.93
CA MET A 1 -17.56 -6.48 12.48
C MET A 1 -16.18 -6.72 13.10
N GLY A 2 -15.99 -7.70 14.01
CA GLY A 2 -14.70 -7.92 14.68
C GLY A 2 -13.47 -8.09 13.77
N LEU A 3 -13.58 -8.81 12.64
CA LEU A 3 -12.45 -9.00 11.71
C LEU A 3 -11.95 -7.71 11.03
N ILE A 4 -12.82 -6.73 10.80
CA ILE A 4 -12.42 -5.42 10.23
C ILE A 4 -11.60 -4.65 11.27
N LEU A 5 -11.98 -4.75 12.56
CA LEU A 5 -11.23 -4.14 13.66
C LEU A 5 -9.80 -4.71 13.74
N PHE A 6 -9.64 -6.01 13.45
CA PHE A 6 -8.36 -6.71 13.44
C PHE A 6 -7.54 -6.52 12.17
N TRP A 7 -8.17 -6.09 11.08
CA TRP A 7 -7.48 -5.84 9.82
C TRP A 7 -6.47 -4.71 9.93
N ILE A 8 -6.84 -3.57 10.53
CA ILE A 8 -5.95 -2.39 10.62
C ILE A 8 -4.66 -2.71 11.41
N PRO A 9 -4.71 -3.30 12.63
CA PRO A 9 -3.50 -3.67 13.37
C PRO A 9 -2.63 -4.69 12.61
N SER A 10 -3.23 -5.75 12.05
CA SER A 10 -2.54 -6.78 11.26
C SER A 10 -1.83 -6.18 10.03
N TYR A 11 -2.50 -5.22 9.39
CA TYR A 11 -1.98 -4.51 8.24
C TYR A 11 -0.79 -3.62 8.61
N LEU A 12 -0.89 -2.83 9.69
CA LEU A 12 0.20 -2.00 10.21
C LEU A 12 1.42 -2.83 10.61
N ILE A 13 1.20 -3.96 11.28
CA ILE A 13 2.25 -4.91 11.63
C ILE A 13 3.02 -5.35 10.37
N SER A 14 2.29 -5.69 9.31
CA SER A 14 2.92 -6.15 8.08
C SER A 14 3.72 -5.04 7.38
N LEU A 15 3.30 -3.77 7.48
CA LEU A 15 4.08 -2.63 7.00
C LEU A 15 5.37 -2.40 7.80
N ILE A 16 5.34 -2.60 9.12
CA ILE A 16 6.55 -2.51 9.96
C ILE A 16 7.57 -3.57 9.53
N HIS A 17 7.10 -4.79 9.26
CA HIS A 17 7.95 -5.87 8.79
C HIS A 17 8.55 -5.58 7.40
N VAL A 18 7.78 -5.00 6.47
CA VAL A 18 8.32 -4.50 5.19
C VAL A 18 9.40 -3.48 5.40
N ASP A 19 9.16 -2.47 6.25
CA ASP A 19 10.09 -1.36 6.45
C ASP A 19 11.40 -1.87 7.06
N TRP A 20 11.34 -2.87 7.94
CA TRP A 20 12.52 -3.58 8.44
C TRP A 20 13.25 -4.36 7.33
N LEU A 21 12.53 -5.21 6.60
CA LEU A 21 13.09 -6.08 5.56
C LEU A 21 13.72 -5.27 4.41
N ALA A 22 13.12 -4.12 4.08
CA ALA A 22 13.62 -3.19 3.07
C ALA A 22 14.97 -2.55 3.45
N ARG A 23 15.20 -2.34 4.75
CA ARG A 23 16.39 -1.69 5.30
C ARG A 23 17.53 -2.67 5.60
N ARG A 24 17.22 -3.94 5.85
CA ARG A 24 18.24 -4.93 6.23
C ARG A 24 19.11 -5.36 5.05
N GLU A 25 20.42 -5.33 5.25
CA GLU A 25 21.42 -5.88 4.32
C GLU A 25 21.66 -7.38 4.62
N VAL A 26 20.79 -8.24 4.10
CA VAL A 26 20.94 -9.72 4.19
C VAL A 26 21.56 -10.31 2.90
N GLU A 27 22.18 -11.47 2.99
CA GLU A 27 22.64 -12.26 1.83
C GLU A 27 21.49 -12.53 0.83
N ARG A 28 21.82 -12.55 -0.47
CA ARG A 28 20.86 -12.54 -1.57
C ARG A 28 19.91 -13.74 -1.57
N THR A 29 20.37 -14.90 -1.11
CA THR A 29 19.64 -16.17 -1.07
C THR A 29 18.60 -16.22 0.04
N GLN A 30 18.96 -15.84 1.28
CA GLN A 30 18.01 -15.78 2.40
C GLN A 30 16.95 -14.69 2.20
N LYS A 31 17.30 -13.60 1.52
CA LYS A 31 16.34 -12.56 1.13
C LYS A 31 15.16 -13.15 0.34
N ALA A 32 15.40 -13.99 -0.66
CA ALA A 32 14.34 -14.43 -1.57
C ALA A 32 13.23 -15.20 -0.84
N THR A 33 13.59 -16.14 0.03
CA THR A 33 12.63 -16.94 0.79
C THR A 33 11.83 -16.10 1.79
N GLU A 34 12.50 -15.19 2.51
CA GLU A 34 11.84 -14.27 3.44
C GLU A 34 10.86 -13.35 2.71
N TRP A 35 11.25 -12.81 1.54
CA TRP A 35 10.38 -11.97 0.72
C TRP A 35 9.16 -12.73 0.19
N VAL A 36 9.30 -14.01 -0.16
CA VAL A 36 8.17 -14.84 -0.62
C VAL A 36 7.20 -15.11 0.52
N VAL A 37 7.69 -15.56 1.68
CA VAL A 37 6.86 -15.80 2.86
C VAL A 37 6.17 -14.52 3.31
N PHE A 38 6.91 -13.42 3.32
CA PHE A 38 6.36 -12.09 3.57
C PHE A 38 5.26 -11.73 2.55
N ALA A 39 5.49 -11.89 1.24
CA ALA A 39 4.51 -11.53 0.22
C ALA A 39 3.21 -12.35 0.38
N VAL A 40 3.32 -13.66 0.64
CA VAL A 40 2.15 -14.52 0.86
C VAL A 40 1.37 -14.09 2.10
N THR A 41 2.07 -13.89 3.23
CA THR A 41 1.43 -13.48 4.49
C THR A 41 0.84 -12.07 4.41
N PHE A 42 1.54 -11.15 3.75
CA PHE A 42 1.08 -9.80 3.49
C PHE A 42 -0.18 -9.80 2.62
N CYS A 43 -0.20 -10.53 1.51
CA CYS A 43 -1.38 -10.64 0.65
C CYS A 43 -2.58 -11.25 1.41
N GLY A 44 -2.34 -12.29 2.21
CA GLY A 44 -3.38 -12.88 3.06
C GLY A 44 -3.98 -11.86 4.03
N ARG A 45 -3.15 -11.02 4.66
CA ARG A 45 -3.61 -9.99 5.61
C ARG A 45 -4.24 -8.79 4.93
N ALA A 46 -3.68 -8.34 3.81
CA ALA A 46 -4.13 -7.16 3.09
C ALA A 46 -5.44 -7.41 2.34
N PHE A 47 -5.64 -8.60 1.77
CA PHE A 47 -6.78 -8.89 0.90
C PHE A 47 -7.70 -9.98 1.44
N CYS A 48 -7.18 -11.11 1.94
CA CYS A 48 -8.05 -12.23 2.36
C CYS A 48 -8.83 -11.92 3.65
N LEU A 49 -8.23 -11.24 4.63
CA LEU A 49 -8.94 -10.83 5.86
C LEU A 49 -10.14 -9.89 5.61
N PRO A 50 -10.01 -8.78 4.87
CA PRO A 50 -11.15 -7.92 4.59
C PRO A 50 -12.16 -8.59 3.66
N PHE A 51 -11.71 -9.46 2.75
CA PHE A 51 -12.62 -10.25 1.90
C PHE A 51 -13.44 -11.25 2.71
N ALA A 52 -12.82 -11.99 3.62
CA ALA A 52 -13.51 -12.87 4.56
C ALA A 52 -14.48 -12.08 5.46
N ALA A 53 -14.05 -10.92 5.97
CA ALA A 53 -14.93 -10.04 6.74
C ALA A 53 -16.13 -9.54 5.93
N GLY A 54 -15.92 -9.22 4.63
CA GLY A 54 -16.96 -8.82 3.70
C GLY A 54 -17.95 -9.95 3.41
N ILE A 55 -17.46 -11.17 3.13
CA ILE A 55 -18.32 -12.35 2.96
C ILE A 55 -19.19 -12.57 4.19
N LEU A 56 -18.59 -12.54 5.38
CA LEU A 56 -19.31 -12.72 6.65
C LEU A 56 -20.32 -11.60 6.92
N PHE A 57 -20.04 -10.37 6.46
CA PHE A 57 -20.96 -9.24 6.55
C PHE A 57 -22.17 -9.45 5.63
N PHE A 58 -21.96 -9.82 4.37
CA PHE A 58 -23.03 -10.06 3.39
C PHE A 58 -23.83 -11.34 3.64
N GLN A 59 -23.23 -12.34 4.29
CA GLN A 59 -23.96 -13.52 4.80
C GLN A 59 -24.84 -13.18 6.01
N GLY A 60 -24.73 -11.96 6.56
CA GLY A 60 -25.74 -11.32 7.38
C GLY A 60 -26.12 -12.09 8.64
N TRP A 61 -25.29 -12.05 9.69
CA TRP A 61 -25.62 -12.44 11.08
C TRP A 61 -26.16 -13.88 11.28
N ARG A 62 -26.29 -14.66 10.20
CA ARG A 62 -26.83 -16.03 10.14
C ARG A 62 -25.78 -17.11 10.29
N LEU A 63 -24.50 -16.74 10.37
CA LEU A 63 -23.49 -17.69 10.82
C LEU A 63 -23.79 -18.09 12.26
N ASP A 64 -23.77 -19.39 12.54
CA ASP A 64 -23.85 -19.90 13.89
C ASP A 64 -22.86 -19.14 14.81
N PRO A 65 -23.28 -18.73 16.01
CA PRO A 65 -22.44 -18.00 16.95
C PRO A 65 -21.07 -18.66 17.19
N ILE A 66 -21.02 -19.99 17.14
CA ILE A 66 -19.79 -20.76 17.31
C ILE A 66 -18.79 -20.58 16.16
N LEU A 67 -19.28 -20.43 14.92
CA LEU A 67 -18.45 -20.23 13.74
C LEU A 67 -17.90 -18.79 13.73
N GLN A 68 -18.70 -17.80 14.16
CA GLN A 68 -18.22 -16.43 14.34
C GLN A 68 -17.15 -16.34 15.44
N PHE A 69 -17.33 -17.08 16.53
CA PHE A 69 -16.35 -17.17 17.62
C PHE A 69 -15.06 -17.88 17.18
N GLY A 70 -15.16 -18.96 16.40
CA GLY A 70 -14.00 -19.65 15.83
C GLY A 70 -13.18 -18.76 14.90
N VAL A 71 -13.84 -18.00 14.01
CA VAL A 71 -13.16 -17.04 13.13
C VAL A 71 -12.56 -15.88 13.93
N PHE A 72 -13.22 -15.42 15.00
CA PHE A 72 -12.67 -14.42 15.91
C PHE A 72 -11.39 -14.92 16.60
N LEU A 73 -11.40 -16.13 17.16
CA LEU A 73 -10.21 -16.73 17.79
C LEU A 73 -9.09 -16.96 16.79
N LEU A 74 -9.41 -17.35 15.56
CA LEU A 74 -8.42 -17.54 14.50
C LEU A 74 -7.78 -16.20 14.10
N GLY A 75 -8.57 -15.13 13.97
CA GLY A 75 -8.06 -13.77 13.75
C GLY A 75 -7.20 -13.27 14.91
N ALA A 76 -7.64 -13.50 16.16
CA ALA A 76 -6.89 -13.13 17.35
C ALA A 76 -5.57 -13.92 17.48
N GLY A 77 -5.58 -15.22 17.15
CA GLY A 77 -4.41 -16.08 17.14
C GLY A 77 -3.38 -15.64 16.10
N VAL A 78 -3.81 -15.33 14.88
CA VAL A 78 -2.95 -14.76 13.83
C VAL A 78 -2.32 -13.45 14.31
N ILE A 79 -3.07 -12.57 14.96
CA ILE A 79 -2.51 -11.34 15.53
C ILE A 79 -1.50 -11.64 16.63
N ALA A 80 -1.81 -12.54 17.56
CA ALA A 80 -0.95 -12.86 18.69
C ALA A 80 0.39 -13.45 18.23
N GLU A 81 0.36 -14.39 17.30
CA GLU A 81 1.55 -15.00 16.70
C GLU A 81 2.40 -13.94 15.97
N THR A 82 1.73 -13.09 15.17
CA THR A 82 2.43 -12.06 14.41
C THR A 82 3.01 -10.98 15.33
N SER A 83 2.32 -10.65 16.43
CA SER A 83 2.75 -9.62 17.37
C SER A 83 4.10 -9.95 17.98
N LYS A 84 4.34 -11.21 18.37
CA LYS A 84 5.62 -11.62 18.98
C LYS A 84 6.81 -11.41 18.04
N SER A 85 6.70 -11.84 16.78
CA SER A 85 7.73 -11.59 15.77
C SER A 85 7.91 -10.09 15.52
N SER A 86 6.81 -9.36 15.46
CA SER A 86 6.82 -7.92 15.13
C SER A 86 7.37 -7.06 16.25
N PHE A 87 7.20 -7.46 17.51
CA PHE A 87 7.82 -6.79 18.65
C PHE A 87 9.34 -6.93 18.59
N ASN A 88 9.84 -8.11 18.20
CA ASN A 88 11.28 -8.30 17.98
C ASN A 88 11.78 -7.43 16.82
N ASP A 89 11.06 -7.38 15.71
CA ASP A 89 11.43 -6.54 14.56
C ASP A 89 11.35 -5.04 14.88
N LEU A 90 10.35 -4.63 15.67
CA LEU A 90 10.19 -3.25 16.12
C LEU A 90 11.33 -2.86 17.07
N GLU A 91 11.67 -3.73 18.01
CA GLU A 91 12.78 -3.50 18.95
C GLU A 91 14.12 -3.47 18.22
N GLN A 92 14.35 -4.38 17.27
CA GLN A 92 15.52 -4.32 16.40
C GLN A 92 15.56 -3.05 15.55
N ASN A 93 14.42 -2.61 14.99
CA ASN A 93 14.31 -1.32 14.29
C ASN A 93 14.65 -0.14 15.20
N ARG A 94 14.18 -0.16 16.47
CA ARG A 94 14.49 0.87 17.45
C ARG A 94 15.97 0.89 17.79
N GLN A 95 16.58 -0.27 17.99
CA GLN A 95 18.00 -0.42 18.28
C GLN A 95 18.88 0.03 17.10
N PHE A 96 18.51 -0.35 15.88
CA PHE A 96 19.17 0.11 14.66
C PHE A 96 19.06 1.64 14.51
N ALA A 97 17.86 2.19 14.76
CA ALA A 97 17.62 3.62 14.73
C ALA A 97 18.36 4.39 15.84
N SER A 98 18.54 3.81 17.03
CA SER A 98 19.33 4.42 18.10
C SER A 98 20.83 4.34 17.81
N ALA A 99 21.32 3.25 17.23
CA ALA A 99 22.73 3.12 16.84
C ALA A 99 23.14 4.14 15.74
N HIS A 100 22.19 4.56 14.91
CA HIS A 100 22.38 5.59 13.88
C HIS A 100 21.96 7.00 14.32
N ARG A 101 21.59 7.23 15.59
CA ARG A 101 21.43 8.60 16.11
C ARG A 101 22.81 9.18 16.37
N SER A 102 23.21 10.20 15.60
CA SER A 102 24.20 11.14 16.11
C SER A 102 23.64 11.80 17.37
N GLU A 103 24.48 12.01 18.40
CA GLU A 103 24.11 12.52 19.72
C GLU A 103 23.38 13.89 19.71
N THR A 104 23.29 14.54 18.55
CA THR A 104 22.71 15.87 18.34
C THR A 104 21.41 15.89 17.50
N GLY A 105 20.94 14.76 16.95
CA GLY A 105 19.87 14.73 15.96
C GLY A 105 18.45 14.51 16.51
N GLY A 106 17.61 15.55 16.56
CA GLY A 106 16.19 15.42 16.90
C GLY A 106 15.38 14.52 15.96
N SER A 107 14.15 14.14 16.35
CA SER A 107 13.26 13.20 15.60
C SER A 107 13.04 13.53 14.11
N ARG A 108 13.22 14.79 13.70
CA ARG A 108 13.18 15.21 12.29
C ARG A 108 14.40 14.73 11.48
N THR A 109 15.59 14.75 12.07
CA THR A 109 16.84 14.33 11.41
C THR A 109 16.80 12.82 11.16
N SER A 110 16.32 12.04 12.13
CA SER A 110 16.09 10.60 11.95
C SER A 110 15.09 10.29 10.84
N ALA A 111 13.98 11.02 10.75
CA ALA A 111 13.05 10.84 9.64
C ALA A 111 13.68 11.17 8.26
N MET A 112 14.64 12.11 8.21
CA MET A 112 15.37 12.44 6.98
C MET A 112 16.38 11.37 6.59
N THR A 113 17.11 10.77 7.54
CA THR A 113 18.04 9.67 7.24
C THR A 113 17.30 8.46 6.67
N LEU A 114 16.14 8.13 7.24
CA LEU A 114 15.27 7.07 6.72
C LEU A 114 14.85 7.32 5.26
N ARG A 115 14.48 8.56 4.90
CA ARG A 115 14.13 8.92 3.51
C ARG A 115 15.28 8.69 2.52
N VAL A 116 16.51 8.85 2.97
CA VAL A 116 17.70 8.67 2.12
C VAL A 116 17.97 7.19 1.87
N GLN A 117 17.69 6.34 2.86
CA GLN A 117 17.83 4.89 2.76
C GLN A 117 16.66 4.22 2.02
N ASP A 118 15.57 4.94 1.75
CA ASP A 118 14.39 4.37 1.11
C ASP A 118 14.69 3.82 -0.29
N ARG A 119 14.22 2.58 -0.51
CA ARG A 119 14.14 1.92 -1.81
C ARG A 119 12.96 2.50 -2.58
N VAL A 120 13.27 3.46 -3.46
CA VAL A 120 12.28 4.26 -4.18
C VAL A 120 11.21 3.40 -4.88
N TRP A 121 11.62 2.36 -5.60
CA TRP A 121 10.70 1.51 -6.36
C TRP A 121 9.77 0.69 -5.47
N LEU A 122 10.30 0.11 -4.38
CA LEU A 122 9.49 -0.66 -3.44
C LEU A 122 8.39 0.21 -2.86
N TRP A 123 8.76 1.37 -2.31
CA TRP A 123 7.78 2.28 -1.71
C TRP A 123 6.79 2.86 -2.73
N ALA A 124 7.24 3.17 -3.94
CA ALA A 124 6.35 3.65 -5.01
C ALA A 124 5.28 2.63 -5.38
N VAL A 125 5.67 1.36 -5.55
CA VAL A 125 4.73 0.27 -5.81
C VAL A 125 3.75 0.13 -4.65
N LEU A 126 4.26 0.04 -3.41
CA LEU A 126 3.41 -0.12 -2.22
C LEU A 126 2.38 1.03 -2.08
N HIS A 127 2.80 2.28 -2.31
CA HIS A 127 1.89 3.44 -2.30
C HIS A 127 0.78 3.32 -3.34
N ALA A 128 1.09 2.83 -4.54
CA ALA A 128 0.13 2.75 -5.63
C ALA A 128 -0.82 1.54 -5.48
N THR A 129 -0.33 0.43 -4.94
CA THR A 129 -1.07 -0.83 -4.82
C THR A 129 -1.95 -0.89 -3.58
N LEU A 130 -1.50 -0.30 -2.47
CA LEU A 130 -2.03 -0.70 -1.18
C LEU A 130 -2.60 0.47 -0.38
N PRO A 131 -3.80 0.28 0.19
CA PRO A 131 -4.39 1.29 1.07
C PRO A 131 -3.51 1.48 2.31
N LEU A 132 -3.60 2.63 2.95
CA LEU A 132 -2.93 2.94 4.23
C LEU A 132 -1.38 3.03 4.22
N VAL A 133 -0.68 2.54 3.18
CA VAL A 133 0.78 2.73 3.03
C VAL A 133 1.14 4.21 3.07
N SER A 134 0.31 5.04 2.42
CA SER A 134 0.50 6.49 2.39
C SER A 134 0.49 7.13 3.78
N PHE A 135 -0.39 6.68 4.68
CA PHE A 135 -0.43 7.17 6.05
C PHE A 135 0.77 6.67 6.84
N TYR A 136 1.09 5.38 6.74
CA TYR A 136 2.28 4.82 7.40
C TYR A 136 3.57 5.55 6.99
N TYR A 137 3.74 5.79 5.69
CA TYR A 137 4.88 6.52 5.16
C TYR A 137 4.88 7.97 5.65
N ALA A 138 3.72 8.63 5.68
CA ALA A 138 3.60 9.99 6.20
C ALA A 138 3.97 10.10 7.68
N PHE A 139 3.56 9.14 8.52
CA PHE A 139 3.92 9.12 9.94
C PHE A 139 5.40 8.82 10.16
N THR A 140 5.93 7.76 9.54
CA THR A 140 7.32 7.32 9.76
C THR A 140 8.33 8.26 9.13
N ARG A 141 8.08 8.72 7.91
CA ARG A 141 8.98 9.62 7.18
C ARG A 141 8.64 11.08 7.39
N ARG A 142 7.54 11.45 8.06
CA ARG A 142 7.11 12.85 8.28
C ARG A 142 7.00 13.66 6.99
N THR A 143 6.49 13.04 5.93
CA THR A 143 6.27 13.72 4.64
C THR A 143 5.02 13.20 3.94
N ILE A 144 4.23 14.13 3.39
CA ILE A 144 3.02 13.83 2.62
C ILE A 144 3.25 13.94 1.11
N THR A 145 4.47 14.25 0.66
CA THR A 145 4.76 14.54 -0.76
C THR A 145 4.40 13.40 -1.72
N PRO A 146 4.73 12.13 -1.45
CA PRO A 146 4.33 11.03 -2.34
C PRO A 146 2.81 10.86 -2.42
N PHE A 147 2.13 11.03 -1.30
CA PHE A 147 0.68 10.93 -1.21
C PHE A 147 -0.03 12.03 -2.02
N LEU A 148 0.44 13.27 -1.94
CA LEU A 148 -0.11 14.38 -2.72
C LEU A 148 0.04 14.13 -4.23
N TRP A 149 1.21 13.67 -4.67
CA TRP A 149 1.43 13.36 -6.09
C TRP A 149 0.54 12.21 -6.58
N ASP A 150 0.39 11.16 -5.78
CA ASP A 150 -0.51 10.04 -6.10
C ASP A 150 -1.97 10.52 -6.24
N ILE A 151 -2.48 11.32 -5.31
CA ILE A 151 -3.84 11.88 -5.39
C ILE A 151 -4.01 12.75 -6.65
N ILE A 152 -3.09 13.68 -6.88
CA ILE A 152 -3.17 14.60 -8.02
C ILE A 152 -3.24 13.82 -9.33
N ILE A 153 -2.35 12.84 -9.51
CA ILE A 153 -2.31 12.04 -10.75
C ILE A 153 -3.56 11.17 -10.88
N ARG A 154 -4.06 10.56 -9.81
CA ARG A 154 -5.31 9.79 -9.87
C ARG A 154 -6.51 10.66 -10.24
N VAL A 155 -6.62 11.87 -9.70
CA VAL A 155 -7.66 12.83 -10.09
C VAL A 155 -7.55 13.17 -11.57
N ILE A 156 -6.34 13.48 -12.05
CA ILE A 156 -6.10 13.78 -13.47
C ILE A 156 -6.48 12.59 -14.35
N VAL A 157 -6.07 11.37 -14.00
CA VAL A 157 -6.38 10.16 -14.77
C VAL A 157 -7.88 9.91 -14.79
N VAL A 158 -8.58 10.07 -13.67
CA VAL A 158 -10.04 9.92 -13.61
C VAL A 158 -10.71 10.97 -14.51
N VAL A 159 -10.31 12.24 -14.41
CA VAL A 159 -10.89 13.31 -15.24
C VAL A 159 -10.63 13.06 -16.73
N LEU A 160 -9.40 12.70 -17.11
CA LEU A 160 -9.05 12.41 -18.50
C LEU A 160 -9.78 11.16 -19.03
N SER A 161 -9.88 10.10 -18.24
CA SER A 161 -10.56 8.87 -18.65
C SER A 161 -12.05 9.10 -18.86
N ASN A 162 -12.71 9.81 -17.94
CA ASN A 162 -14.12 10.18 -18.10
C ASN A 162 -14.30 11.16 -19.26
N GLY A 163 -13.44 12.17 -19.38
CA GLY A 163 -13.47 13.12 -20.49
C GLY A 163 -13.31 12.44 -21.85
N LEU A 164 -12.41 11.46 -21.98
CA LEU A 164 -12.24 10.66 -23.19
C LEU A 164 -13.50 9.86 -23.52
N VAL A 165 -14.14 9.24 -22.51
CA VAL A 165 -15.41 8.53 -22.69
C VAL A 165 -16.50 9.49 -23.18
N TYR A 166 -16.67 10.64 -22.56
CA TYR A 166 -17.65 11.64 -22.99
C TYR A 166 -17.37 12.18 -24.40
N LEU A 167 -16.10 12.41 -24.74
CA LEU A 167 -15.69 12.85 -26.07
C LEU A 167 -15.96 11.78 -27.14
N LEU A 168 -15.68 10.50 -26.85
CA LEU A 168 -16.01 9.39 -27.73
C LEU A 168 -17.52 9.27 -27.95
N VAL A 169 -18.32 9.38 -26.89
CA VAL A 169 -19.80 9.37 -26.99
C VAL A 169 -20.30 10.57 -27.82
N GLY A 170 -19.73 11.76 -27.63
CA GLY A 170 -20.07 12.95 -28.39
C GLY A 170 -19.73 12.83 -29.89
N LEU A 171 -18.55 12.32 -30.22
CA LEU A 171 -18.09 12.13 -31.61
C LEU A 171 -18.83 11.00 -32.34
N LEU A 172 -19.29 9.97 -31.62
CA LEU A 172 -20.02 8.83 -32.19
C LEU A 172 -21.54 9.07 -32.32
N GLY A 173 -22.02 10.29 -32.09
CA GLY A 173 -23.40 10.68 -32.45
C GLY A 173 -24.40 10.81 -31.31
N GLY A 174 -23.97 11.18 -30.10
CA GLY A 174 -24.85 11.57 -29.00
C GLY A 174 -24.98 10.50 -27.91
N TRP A 175 -25.63 10.86 -26.80
CA TRP A 175 -25.90 9.99 -25.64
C TRP A 175 -26.36 8.61 -26.11
N LEU A 176 -25.43 7.64 -26.11
CA LEU A 176 -25.71 6.27 -26.54
C LEU A 176 -26.78 5.71 -25.59
N PRO A 177 -27.97 5.32 -26.10
CA PRO A 177 -28.96 4.65 -25.26
C PRO A 177 -28.34 3.38 -24.68
N ASP A 178 -28.75 2.94 -23.48
CA ASP A 178 -28.21 1.75 -22.79
C ASP A 178 -28.16 0.50 -23.69
N SER A 179 -29.03 0.43 -24.71
CA SER A 179 -29.07 -0.60 -25.74
C SER A 179 -27.80 -0.67 -26.60
N ALA A 180 -27.02 0.40 -26.76
CA ALA A 180 -25.82 0.39 -27.60
C ALA A 180 -24.62 -0.29 -26.94
N LEU A 181 -24.52 -0.26 -25.61
CA LEU A 181 -23.54 -1.05 -24.86
C LEU A 181 -23.86 -2.54 -24.89
N SER A 182 -25.15 -2.92 -25.00
CA SER A 182 -25.57 -4.32 -25.11
C SER A 182 -25.12 -5.00 -26.41
N ALA A 183 -24.82 -4.21 -27.45
CA ALA A 183 -24.29 -4.70 -28.73
C ALA A 183 -22.75 -4.83 -28.75
N VAL A 184 -22.05 -4.25 -27.78
CA VAL A 184 -20.59 -4.33 -27.68
C VAL A 184 -20.21 -5.66 -27.03
N ASN A 185 -19.22 -6.34 -27.60
CA ASN A 185 -18.71 -7.58 -27.03
C ASN A 185 -18.23 -7.35 -25.58
N PRO A 186 -18.79 -8.06 -24.58
CA PRO A 186 -18.47 -7.84 -23.16
C PRO A 186 -16.99 -8.06 -22.85
N TRP A 187 -16.32 -8.95 -23.59
CA TRP A 187 -14.88 -9.17 -23.43
C TRP A 187 -14.04 -7.96 -23.82
N LEU A 188 -14.50 -7.16 -24.79
CA LEU A 188 -13.83 -5.94 -25.22
C LEU A 188 -13.97 -4.85 -24.15
N ILE A 189 -15.14 -4.75 -23.51
CA ILE A 189 -15.35 -3.86 -22.36
C ILE A 189 -14.44 -4.26 -21.19
N VAL A 190 -14.36 -5.55 -20.87
CA VAL A 190 -13.47 -6.07 -19.81
C VAL A 190 -12.00 -5.78 -20.14
N ALA A 191 -11.57 -6.06 -21.37
CA ALA A 191 -10.19 -5.79 -21.80
C ALA A 191 -9.85 -4.30 -21.73
N PHE A 192 -10.75 -3.43 -22.20
CA PHE A 192 -10.57 -1.98 -22.12
C PHE A 192 -10.50 -1.49 -20.67
N GLY A 193 -11.41 -1.96 -19.81
CA GLY A 193 -11.39 -1.66 -18.38
C GLY A 193 -10.08 -2.10 -17.70
N PHE A 194 -9.58 -3.29 -18.05
CA PHE A 194 -8.29 -3.79 -17.56
C PHE A 194 -7.12 -2.91 -17.99
N VAL A 195 -7.08 -2.48 -19.27
CA VAL A 195 -6.04 -1.57 -19.78
C VAL A 195 -6.07 -0.23 -19.03
N LEU A 196 -7.25 0.36 -18.84
CA LEU A 196 -7.38 1.61 -18.07
C LEU A 196 -6.93 1.44 -16.62
N LEU A 197 -7.27 0.32 -15.99
CA LEU A 197 -6.84 0.03 -14.61
C LEU A 197 -5.33 -0.10 -14.51
N LEU A 198 -4.70 -0.80 -15.46
CA LEU A 198 -3.25 -0.98 -15.51
C LEU A 198 -2.53 0.36 -15.78
N LEU A 199 -3.05 1.17 -16.70
CA LEU A 199 -2.52 2.50 -16.98
C LEU A 199 -2.61 3.43 -15.75
N ASN A 200 -3.77 3.44 -15.09
CA ASN A 200 -3.97 4.20 -13.86
C ASN A 200 -3.01 3.76 -12.75
N TRP A 201 -2.82 2.45 -12.60
CA TRP A 201 -1.88 1.89 -11.63
C TRP A 201 -0.43 2.29 -11.95
N LEU A 202 0.02 2.16 -13.20
CA LEU A 202 1.36 2.57 -13.62
C LEU A 202 1.61 4.07 -13.36
N LEU A 203 0.64 4.92 -13.71
CA LEU A 203 0.74 6.36 -13.47
C LEU A 203 0.82 6.68 -11.98
N ALA A 204 0.04 5.99 -11.14
CA ALA A 204 0.13 6.10 -9.68
C ALA A 204 1.52 5.69 -9.15
N VAL A 205 2.09 4.59 -9.64
CA VAL A 205 3.46 4.16 -9.27
C VAL A 205 4.48 5.24 -9.65
N LEU A 206 4.39 5.79 -10.86
CA LEU A 206 5.30 6.84 -11.34
C LEU A 206 5.15 8.14 -10.53
N ALA A 207 3.93 8.52 -10.17
CA ALA A 207 3.62 9.67 -9.33
C ALA A 207 4.22 9.53 -7.93
N ALA A 208 3.97 8.40 -7.28
CA ALA A 208 4.52 8.09 -5.97
C ALA A 208 6.06 8.06 -6.01
N ARG A 209 6.64 7.44 -7.04
CA ARG A 209 8.09 7.44 -7.29
C ARG A 209 8.64 8.86 -7.38
N HIS A 210 8.00 9.73 -8.16
CA HIS A 210 8.41 11.12 -8.30
C HIS A 210 8.39 11.85 -6.94
N GLY A 211 7.30 11.70 -6.17
CA GLY A 211 7.19 12.29 -4.84
C GLY A 211 8.24 11.78 -3.85
N ILE A 212 8.57 10.48 -3.88
CA ILE A 212 9.62 9.88 -3.04
C ILE A 212 11.00 10.41 -3.43
N MET A 213 11.33 10.48 -4.73
CA MET A 213 12.61 11.04 -5.20
C MET A 213 12.78 12.50 -4.77
N LYS A 214 11.71 13.30 -4.87
CA LYS A 214 11.74 14.71 -4.42
C LYS A 214 11.97 14.80 -2.91
N ALA A 215 11.27 13.98 -2.12
CA ALA A 215 11.44 13.92 -0.67
C ALA A 215 12.85 13.45 -0.25
N LYS A 216 13.43 12.52 -1.01
CA LYS A 216 14.80 12.00 -0.84
C LYS A 216 15.85 13.04 -1.17
N SER A 217 15.71 13.75 -2.30
CA SER A 217 16.58 14.87 -2.67
C SER A 217 16.58 15.97 -1.60
N TYR A 218 15.39 16.38 -1.14
CA TYR A 218 15.26 17.35 -0.05
C TYR A 218 15.94 16.88 1.25
N ALA A 219 15.81 15.58 1.58
CA ALA A 219 16.47 15.03 2.76
C ALA A 219 18.00 15.02 2.63
N ARG A 220 18.56 14.70 1.45
CA ARG A 220 20.01 14.76 1.20
C ARG A 220 20.56 16.17 1.38
N LEU A 221 19.92 17.16 0.75
CA LEU A 221 20.29 18.57 0.87
C LEU A 221 20.32 19.03 2.33
N LYS A 222 19.28 18.69 3.10
CA LYS A 222 19.15 19.12 4.49
C LYS A 222 20.10 18.42 5.45
N LEU A 223 20.57 17.22 5.08
CA LEU A 223 21.59 16.48 5.82
C LEU A 223 23.02 16.83 5.35
N GLY A 224 23.19 17.76 4.41
CA GLY A 224 24.51 18.14 3.88
C GLY A 224 25.17 17.04 3.05
N MET A 225 24.43 16.01 2.65
CA MET A 225 24.94 14.98 1.74
C MET A 225 24.86 15.53 0.32
N GLN A 226 26.01 15.95 -0.23
CA GLN A 226 26.10 16.39 -1.63
C GLN A 226 25.69 15.25 -2.57
N SER A 227 24.98 15.61 -3.63
CA SER A 227 24.34 14.70 -4.59
C SER A 227 25.32 14.01 -5.52
#